data_AF-A0A1I7NE07-F1
#
_entry.id   AF-A0A1I7NE07-F1
#
_cell.length_a   1.000
_cell.length_b   1.000
_cell.length_c   1.000
_cell.angle_alpha   90.00
_cell.angle_beta   90.00
_cell.angle_gamma   90.00
#
_symmetry.space_group_name_H-M   'P 1'
#
loop_
_entity.id
_entity.type
_entity.pdbx_description
1 polymer ?
#
loop_
_entity_poly.entity_id
_entity_poly.type
_entity_poly.pdbx_seq_one_letter_code
_entity_poly.pdbx_strand_id
1 'polypeptide(L)'
;MQSMSKHSKSKTVDERLAEIRERLSDARRLSGLTQTAIAEAMELSNSQYSRLESGSTEMTLRQFLIACEEVHLDPAAVLGAHEEAAVQSLRRRLVETETKLAAIHRVLGKKDAWET
;
A
#
# COMPACT_ATOMS: atom_id res chain seq x y z
N MET A 1 -37.48 -7.10 -11.66
CA MET A 1 -36.27 -7.94 -11.59
C MET A 1 -35.41 -7.40 -10.45
N GLN A 2 -35.23 -8.17 -9.37
CA GLN A 2 -34.48 -7.73 -8.19
C GLN A 2 -32.97 -7.76 -8.47
N SER A 3 -32.28 -6.65 -8.18
CA SER A 3 -30.82 -6.55 -8.25
C SER A 3 -30.19 -7.35 -7.11
N MET A 4 -29.54 -8.46 -7.45
CA MET A 4 -28.71 -9.22 -6.54
C MET A 4 -27.53 -8.35 -6.08
N SER A 5 -27.63 -7.81 -4.86
CA SER A 5 -26.50 -7.25 -4.13
C SER A 5 -25.50 -8.37 -3.85
N LYS A 6 -24.41 -8.40 -4.62
CA LYS A 6 -23.25 -9.25 -4.36
C LYS A 6 -22.58 -8.74 -3.08
N HIS A 7 -23.06 -9.18 -1.91
CA HIS A 7 -22.29 -9.07 -0.69
C HIS A 7 -21.04 -9.94 -0.90
N SER A 8 -19.90 -9.31 -1.22
CA SER A 8 -18.62 -10.00 -1.17
C SER A 8 -18.47 -10.54 0.25
N LYS A 9 -18.19 -11.84 0.40
CA LYS A 9 -17.98 -12.46 1.72
C LYS A 9 -17.08 -11.56 2.56
N SER A 10 -17.51 -11.21 3.78
CA SER A 10 -16.66 -10.47 4.71
C SER A 10 -15.38 -11.28 4.93
N LYS A 11 -14.24 -10.67 4.63
CA LYS A 11 -12.92 -11.29 4.88
C LYS A 11 -12.78 -11.73 6.33
N THR A 12 -12.09 -12.84 6.55
CA THR A 12 -11.77 -13.32 7.90
C THR A 12 -10.79 -12.36 8.59
N VAL A 13 -10.65 -12.49 9.91
CA VAL A 13 -9.66 -11.69 10.66
C VAL A 13 -8.23 -12.01 10.17
N ASP A 14 -7.94 -13.29 9.93
CA ASP A 14 -6.63 -13.74 9.47
C ASP A 14 -6.26 -13.17 8.09
N GLU A 15 -7.23 -13.12 7.16
CA GLU A 15 -7.05 -12.49 5.84
C GLU A 15 -6.73 -11.01 5.98
N ARG A 16 -7.42 -10.28 6.86
CA ARG A 16 -7.13 -8.85 7.11
C ARG A 16 -5.76 -8.64 7.73
N LEU A 17 -5.37 -9.49 8.68
CA LEU A 17 -4.03 -9.44 9.29
C LEU A 17 -2.93 -9.71 8.26
N ALA A 18 -3.15 -10.62 7.32
CA ALA A 18 -2.23 -10.88 6.22
C ALA A 18 -2.07 -9.65 5.32
N GLU A 19 -3.17 -9.00 4.93
CA GLU A 19 -3.11 -7.77 4.12
C GLU A 19 -2.42 -6.60 4.83
N ILE A 20 -2.65 -6.45 6.14
CA ILE A 20 -1.97 -5.42 6.95
C ILE A 20 -0.46 -5.67 6.94
N ARG A 21 -0.02 -6.92 7.13
CA ARG A 21 1.41 -7.28 7.07
C ARG A 21 2.01 -7.02 5.70
N GLU A 22 1.30 -7.40 4.63
CA GLU A 22 1.75 -7.17 3.26
C GLU A 22 1.95 -5.68 2.99
N ARG A 23 0.98 -4.83 3.37
CA ARG A 23 1.11 -3.37 3.24
C ARG A 23 2.31 -2.80 3.99
N LEU A 24 2.55 -3.25 5.23
CA LEU A 24 3.70 -2.81 6.01
C LEU A 24 5.03 -3.28 5.41
N SER A 25 5.08 -4.53 4.94
CA SER A 25 6.26 -5.10 4.28
C SER A 25 6.61 -4.33 3.01
N ASP A 26 5.61 -4.03 2.18
CA ASP A 26 5.81 -3.29 0.93
C ASP A 26 6.20 -1.84 1.19
N ALA A 27 5.57 -1.18 2.15
CA ALA A 27 5.95 0.18 2.55
C ALA A 27 7.39 0.24 3.05
N ARG A 28 7.82 -0.71 3.89
CA ARG A 28 9.21 -0.83 4.32
C ARG A 28 10.16 -0.94 3.13
N ARG A 29 9.84 -1.80 2.15
CA ARG A 29 10.66 -2.01 0.94
C ARG A 29 10.72 -0.75 0.09
N LEU A 30 9.60 -0.06 -0.11
CA LEU A 30 9.51 1.18 -0.88
C LEU A 30 10.28 2.33 -0.22
N SER A 31 10.32 2.38 1.11
CA SER A 31 11.12 3.34 1.86
C SER A 31 12.62 2.98 1.93
N GLY A 32 13.04 1.85 1.34
CA GLY A 32 14.44 1.41 1.35
C GLY A 32 14.93 0.91 2.72
N LEU A 33 14.03 0.72 3.68
CA LEU A 33 14.38 0.27 5.03
C LEU A 33 14.68 -1.23 5.04
N THR A 34 15.76 -1.62 5.73
CA THR A 34 16.06 -3.04 5.95
C THR A 34 15.20 -3.60 7.09
N GLN A 35 15.06 -4.93 7.14
CA GLN A 35 14.42 -5.59 8.29
C GLN A 35 15.17 -5.32 9.61
N THR A 36 16.50 -5.15 9.56
CA THR A 36 17.29 -4.84 10.75
C THR A 36 16.96 -3.44 11.28
N ALA A 37 16.86 -2.43 10.39
CA ALA A 37 16.60 -1.05 10.80
C ALA A 37 15.28 -0.90 11.56
N ILE A 38 14.21 -1.51 11.05
CA ILE A 38 12.90 -1.46 11.71
C ILE A 38 12.84 -2.38 12.94
N ALA A 39 13.59 -3.49 12.96
CA ALA A 39 13.71 -4.33 14.15
C ALA A 39 14.36 -3.56 15.31
N GLU A 40 15.40 -2.77 15.04
CA GLU A 40 16.05 -1.90 16.02
C GLU A 40 15.07 -0.87 16.61
N ALA A 41 14.29 -0.20 15.77
CA ALA A 41 13.25 0.74 16.23
C ALA A 41 12.18 0.08 17.12
N MET A 42 11.94 -1.22 16.92
CA MET A 42 10.99 -2.01 17.69
C MET A 42 11.61 -2.70 18.90
N GLU A 43 12.91 -2.52 19.15
CA GLU A 43 13.69 -3.22 20.19
C GLU A 43 13.64 -4.76 20.03
N LEU A 44 13.71 -5.22 18.77
CA LEU A 44 13.66 -6.64 18.39
C LEU A 44 14.95 -7.08 17.70
N SER A 45 15.22 -8.38 17.75
CA SER A 45 16.20 -8.98 16.83
C SER A 45 15.64 -9.01 15.39
N ASN A 46 16.54 -9.00 14.40
CA ASN A 46 16.16 -9.18 13.00
C ASN A 46 15.31 -10.47 12.79
N SER A 47 15.65 -11.56 13.47
CA SER A 47 14.91 -12.83 13.37
C SER A 47 13.52 -12.77 14.02
N GLN A 48 13.32 -11.97 15.07
CA GLN A 48 12.00 -11.70 15.62
C GLN A 48 11.16 -10.89 14.63
N TYR A 49 11.71 -9.81 14.07
CA TYR A 49 11.01 -9.00 13.09
C TYR A 49 10.67 -9.78 11.81
N SER A 50 11.58 -10.63 11.32
CA SER A 50 11.33 -11.51 10.17
C SER A 50 10.11 -12.41 10.37
N ARG A 51 9.92 -12.96 11.59
CA ARG A 51 8.73 -13.75 11.96
C ARG A 51 7.45 -12.93 12.04
N LEU A 52 7.55 -11.65 12.43
CA LEU A 52 6.41 -10.73 12.40
C LEU A 52 6.01 -10.45 10.94
N GLU A 53 6.98 -10.12 10.08
CA GLU A 53 6.73 -9.81 8.67
C GLU A 53 6.20 -11.03 7.89
N SER A 54 6.68 -12.24 8.18
CA SER A 54 6.15 -13.48 7.60
C SER A 54 4.78 -13.90 8.15
N GLY A 55 4.33 -13.31 9.26
CA GLY A 55 3.11 -13.71 9.96
C GLY A 55 3.25 -14.99 10.78
N SER A 56 4.47 -15.49 10.99
CA SER A 56 4.72 -16.63 11.91
C SER A 56 4.57 -16.24 13.38
N THR A 57 4.55 -14.95 13.69
CA THR A 57 4.26 -14.41 15.03
C THR A 57 3.39 -13.17 14.87
N GLU A 58 2.40 -13.02 15.74
CA GLU A 58 1.53 -11.84 15.74
C GLU A 58 2.26 -10.62 16.28
N MET A 59 1.96 -9.48 15.67
CA MET A 59 2.46 -8.18 16.10
C MET A 59 1.51 -7.60 17.15
N THR A 60 2.06 -7.10 18.25
CA THR A 60 1.27 -6.34 19.23
C THR A 60 0.85 -4.98 18.65
N LEU A 61 -0.17 -4.35 19.24
CA LEU A 61 -0.61 -3.01 18.81
C LEU A 61 0.52 -1.97 18.91
N ARG A 62 1.35 -2.01 19.95
CA ARG A 62 2.51 -1.10 20.10
C ARG A 62 3.48 -1.26 18.93
N GLN A 63 3.83 -2.50 18.61
CA GLN A 63 4.73 -2.83 17.50
C GLN A 63 4.16 -2.39 16.15
N PHE A 64 2.85 -2.52 15.96
CA PHE A 64 2.16 -2.03 14.77
C PHE A 64 2.27 -0.51 14.62
N LEU A 65 2.06 0.25 15.69
CA LEU A 65 2.17 1.71 15.66
C LEU A 65 3.61 2.16 15.36
N ILE A 66 4.61 1.56 15.98
CA ILE A 66 6.03 1.83 15.69
C ILE A 66 6.33 1.54 14.22
N ALA A 67 5.90 0.38 13.71
CA ALA A 67 6.12 0.05 12.30
C ALA A 67 5.51 1.09 11.36
N CYS A 68 4.31 1.59 11.65
CA CYS A 68 3.66 2.65 10.89
C CYS A 68 4.46 3.98 10.93
N GLU A 69 4.97 4.37 12.09
CA GLU A 69 5.79 5.58 12.24
C GLU A 69 7.08 5.51 11.41
N GLU A 70 7.78 4.37 11.48
CA GLU A 70 9.04 4.13 10.77
C GLU A 70 8.87 4.14 9.24
N VAL A 71 7.75 3.60 8.74
CA VAL A 71 7.46 3.63 7.29
C VAL A 71 6.64 4.84 6.85
N HIS A 72 6.39 5.78 7.75
CA HIS A 72 5.60 7.01 7.52
C HIS A 72 4.20 6.74 6.95
N LEU A 73 3.51 5.72 7.47
CA LEU A 73 2.12 5.43 7.13
C LEU A 73 1.17 5.81 8.24
N ASP A 74 -0.01 6.31 7.86
CA ASP A 74 -1.14 6.46 8.77
C ASP A 74 -1.71 5.07 9.15
N PRO A 75 -1.73 4.71 10.45
CA PRO A 75 -2.32 3.45 10.91
C PRO A 75 -3.75 3.21 10.41
N ALA A 76 -4.57 4.26 10.29
CA ALA A 76 -5.95 4.13 9.80
C ALA A 76 -5.99 3.66 8.34
N ALA A 77 -5.09 4.20 7.51
CA ALA A 77 -4.94 3.79 6.12
C ALA A 77 -4.46 2.33 6.01
N VAL A 78 -3.53 1.91 6.88
CA VAL A 78 -3.00 0.53 6.89
C VAL A 78 -4.07 -0.49 7.27
N LEU A 79 -4.89 -0.18 8.27
CA LEU A 79 -6.02 -1.02 8.70
C LEU A 79 -7.10 -1.17 7.62
N GLY A 80 -6.98 -0.46 6.50
CA GLY A 80 -7.99 -0.47 5.46
C GLY A 80 -9.27 0.18 5.95
N ALA A 81 -9.16 1.26 6.75
CA ALA A 81 -10.24 2.24 6.80
C ALA A 81 -10.56 2.55 5.34
N HIS A 82 -11.76 2.11 4.92
CA HIS A 82 -12.14 2.05 3.52
C HIS A 82 -11.67 3.32 2.85
N GLU A 83 -10.72 3.21 1.92
CA GLU A 83 -10.44 4.31 1.02
C GLU A 83 -11.79 4.57 0.36
N GLU A 84 -12.44 5.69 0.72
CA GLU A 84 -13.79 5.97 0.28
C GLU A 84 -13.82 5.74 -1.23
N ALA A 85 -14.88 5.10 -1.74
CA ALA A 85 -14.98 4.83 -3.18
C ALA A 85 -14.75 6.09 -4.03
N ALA A 86 -15.02 7.27 -3.45
CA ALA A 86 -14.65 8.57 -3.97
C ALA A 86 -13.13 8.77 -4.15
N VAL A 87 -12.31 8.48 -3.14
CA VAL A 87 -10.84 8.60 -3.20
C VAL A 87 -10.25 7.60 -4.21
N GLN A 88 -10.76 6.37 -4.25
CA GLN A 88 -10.36 5.39 -5.29
C GLN A 88 -10.69 5.87 -6.70
N SER A 89 -11.89 6.43 -6.89
CA SER A 89 -12.32 7.01 -8.15
C SER A 89 -11.44 8.20 -8.57
N LEU A 90 -11.07 9.06 -7.62
CA LEU A 90 -10.16 10.19 -7.86
C LEU A 90 -8.77 9.72 -8.26
N ARG A 91 -8.19 8.73 -7.57
CA ARG A 91 -6.91 8.13 -7.94
C ARG A 91 -6.93 7.56 -9.36
N ARG A 92 -7.99 6.83 -9.73
CA ARG A 92 -8.13 6.28 -11.09
C ARG A 92 -8.12 7.38 -12.15
N ARG A 93 -8.87 8.46 -11.90
CA ARG A 93 -8.95 9.61 -12.82
C ARG A 93 -7.61 10.32 -12.96
N LEU A 94 -6.82 10.41 -11.89
CA LEU A 94 -5.48 11.00 -11.93
C LEU A 94 -4.57 10.22 -12.88
N VAL A 95 -4.46 8.90 -12.70
CA VAL A 95 -3.64 8.02 -13.54
C VAL A 95 -4.07 8.05 -15.02
N GLU A 96 -5.38 8.07 -15.28
CA GLU A 96 -5.89 8.21 -16.66
C GLU A 96 -5.47 9.55 -17.29
N THR A 97 -5.46 10.63 -16.50
CA THR A 97 -5.09 11.97 -16.97
C THR A 97 -3.60 12.05 -17.24
N GLU A 98 -2.77 11.51 -16.35
CA GLU A 98 -1.32 11.43 -16.53
C GLU A 98 -0.94 10.63 -17.79
N THR A 99 -1.65 9.52 -18.03
CA THR A 99 -1.45 8.70 -19.24
C THR A 99 -1.81 9.48 -20.51
N LYS A 100 -2.93 10.22 -20.49
CA LYS A 100 -3.33 11.08 -21.62
C LYS A 100 -2.32 12.20 -21.87
N LEU A 101 -1.83 12.83 -20.81
CA LEU A 101 -0.79 13.87 -20.91
C LEU A 101 0.51 13.31 -21.50
N ALA A 102 0.95 12.14 -21.04
CA ALA A 102 2.12 11.46 -21.60
C ALA A 102 1.94 11.13 -23.09
N ALA A 103 0.74 10.72 -23.50
CA ALA A 103 0.43 10.48 -24.92
C ALA A 103 0.47 11.77 -25.75
N ILE A 104 -0.10 12.86 -25.24
CA ILE A 104 -0.07 14.18 -25.89
C ILE A 104 1.37 14.65 -26.06
N HIS A 105 2.19 14.61 -25.00
CA HIS A 105 3.60 14.97 -25.08
C HIS A 105 4.35 14.12 -26.12
N ARG A 106 4.05 12.82 -26.23
CA ARG A 106 4.66 11.95 -27.24
C ARG A 106 4.26 12.33 -28.67
N VAL A 107 3.03 12.78 -28.89
CA VAL A 107 2.56 13.22 -30.22
C VAL A 107 3.14 14.58 -30.57
N LEU A 108 3.16 15.52 -29.62
CA LEU A 108 3.75 16.85 -29.81
C LEU A 108 5.26 16.76 -30.07
N GLY A 109 6.01 15.97 -29.28
CA GLY A 109 7.44 15.75 -29.51
C GLY A 109 7.76 14.97 -30.80
N LYS A 110 6.79 14.27 -31.40
CA LYS A 110 6.93 13.70 -32.74
C LYS A 110 6.67 14.72 -33.83
N LYS A 111 5.79 15.71 -33.63
CA LYS A 111 5.47 16.74 -34.63
C LYS A 111 6.71 17.55 -35.02
N ASP A 112 7.59 17.83 -34.06
CA ASP A 112 8.84 18.56 -34.30
C ASP A 112 9.85 17.77 -35.18
N ALA A 113 9.65 16.46 -35.38
CA ALA A 113 10.52 15.61 -36.20
C ALA A 113 10.08 15.50 -37.68
N TRP A 114 8.91 16.03 -38.06
CA TRP A 114 8.39 16.01 -39.44
C TRP A 114 8.49 17.38 -40.14
N GLU A 115 8.98 18.42 -39.46
CA GLU A 115 9.16 19.78 -40.01
C GLU A 115 10.61 20.07 -40.49
N THR A 116 11.49 19.07 -40.55
CA THR A 116 12.83 19.13 -41.19
C THR A 116 12.92 18.15 -42.34
#